data_AF-A0A6C0JFS7-F1
#
_entry.id   AF-A0A6C0JFS7-F1
#
_cell.length_a   1.000
_cell.length_b   1.000
_cell.length_c   1.000
_cell.angle_alpha   90.00
_cell.angle_beta   90.00
_cell.angle_gamma   90.00
#
_symmetry.space_group_name_H-M   'P 1'
#
loop_
_entity.id
_entity.type
_entity.pdbx_description
1 polymer ?
#
loop_
_entity_poly.entity_id
_entity_poly.type
_entity_poly.pdbx_seq_one_letter_code
_entity_poly.pdbx_strand_id
1 'polypeptide(L)'
;MAFVGLTNLCPPAFIYLVLSGIAMIVMVLQNIGSEDVYCVGTYHCTVNSVTLVFIIKVIYILFWTWLLNIICKSGAEGISWFLVLFPFVLFFIFILVFLFDDFSYEGKSYCGWLPMSVRPYVGC
;
A
#
# COMPACT_ATOMS: atom_id res chain seq x y z
N MET A 1 26.29 -6.67 -2.78
CA MET A 1 26.20 -5.47 -1.93
C MET A 1 25.04 -5.68 -0.97
N ALA A 2 25.30 -5.87 0.33
CA ALA A 2 24.23 -6.00 1.30
C ALA A 2 23.63 -4.61 1.56
N PHE A 3 22.32 -4.46 1.38
CA PHE A 3 21.62 -3.22 1.69
C PHE A 3 21.77 -2.94 3.19
N VAL A 4 22.58 -1.93 3.54
CA VAL A 4 22.83 -1.52 4.92
C VAL A 4 21.49 -1.18 5.58
N GLY A 5 21.11 -1.93 6.62
CA GLY A 5 19.83 -1.78 7.31
C GLY A 5 18.79 -2.89 7.05
N LEU A 6 19.05 -3.82 6.12
CA LEU A 6 18.24 -5.06 5.92
C LEU A 6 18.90 -6.30 6.56
N THR A 7 19.89 -6.12 7.43
CA THR A 7 20.52 -7.18 8.20
C THR A 7 20.14 -7.03 9.68
N ASN A 8 19.74 -8.13 10.32
CA ASN A 8 19.22 -8.15 11.70
C ASN A 8 18.09 -7.12 11.91
N LEU A 9 16.95 -7.34 11.26
CA LEU A 9 15.78 -6.49 11.41
C LEU A 9 15.12 -6.72 12.76
N CYS A 10 14.68 -5.64 13.39
CA CYS A 10 13.76 -5.72 14.51
C CYS A 10 12.44 -6.40 14.13
N PRO A 11 11.73 -7.04 15.07
CA PRO A 11 10.42 -7.67 14.83
C PRO A 11 9.42 -6.78 14.06
N PRO A 12 9.16 -5.51 14.43
CA PRO A 12 8.21 -4.66 13.70
C PRO A 12 8.63 -4.37 12.24
N ALA A 13 9.93 -4.14 12.01
CA ALA A 13 10.44 -3.89 10.66
C ALA A 13 10.38 -5.15 9.78
N PHE A 14 10.65 -6.31 10.35
CA PHE A 14 10.54 -7.59 9.66
C PHE A 14 9.09 -7.91 9.26
N ILE A 15 8.14 -7.72 10.18
CA ILE A 15 6.71 -7.94 9.91
C ILE A 15 6.23 -7.01 8.79
N TYR A 16 6.59 -5.73 8.84
CA TYR A 16 6.25 -4.77 7.79
C TYR A 16 6.76 -5.21 6.41
N LEU A 17 8.02 -5.65 6.32
CA LEU A 17 8.63 -6.10 5.07
C LEU A 17 7.93 -7.35 4.51
N VAL A 18 7.65 -8.35 5.35
CA VAL A 18 7.00 -9.60 4.92
C VAL A 18 5.57 -9.36 4.46
N LEU A 19 4.75 -8.64 5.26
CA LEU A 19 3.37 -8.36 4.91
C LEU A 19 3.27 -7.52 3.63
N SER A 20 4.10 -6.47 3.52
CA SER A 20 4.13 -5.63 2.33
C SER A 20 4.65 -6.40 1.10
N GLY A 21 5.61 -7.30 1.28
CA GLY A 21 6.12 -8.15 0.21
C GLY A 21 5.05 -9.11 -0.33
N ILE A 22 4.32 -9.79 0.54
CA ILE A 22 3.20 -10.68 0.13
C ILE A 22 2.13 -9.88 -0.61
N ALA A 23 1.71 -8.73 -0.04
CA ALA A 23 0.72 -7.87 -0.68
C ALA A 23 1.20 -7.39 -2.06
N MET A 24 2.48 -7.02 -2.19
CA MET A 24 3.05 -6.61 -3.47
C MET A 24 3.01 -7.74 -4.50
N ILE A 25 3.39 -8.97 -4.12
CA ILE A 25 3.35 -10.12 -5.02
C ILE A 25 1.92 -10.33 -5.54
N VAL A 26 0.93 -10.32 -4.65
CA VAL A 26 -0.48 -10.47 -5.01
C VAL A 26 -0.96 -9.36 -5.95
N MET A 27 -0.52 -8.11 -5.73
CA MET A 27 -0.84 -6.99 -6.63
C MET A 27 -0.15 -7.12 -7.99
N VAL A 28 1.11 -7.57 -8.04
CA VAL A 28 1.83 -7.80 -9.30
C VAL A 28 1.11 -8.85 -10.13
N LEU A 29 0.71 -9.97 -9.52
CA LEU A 29 -0.03 -11.04 -10.21
C LEU A 29 -1.35 -10.54 -10.83
N GLN A 30 -2.06 -9.64 -10.16
CA GLN A 30 -3.31 -9.02 -10.65
C GLN A 30 -3.11 -8.00 -11.79
N ASN A 31 -1.88 -7.57 -12.05
CA ASN A 31 -1.57 -6.48 -12.99
C ASN A 31 -0.60 -6.93 -14.10
N ILE A 32 -0.41 -8.24 -14.29
CA ILE A 32 0.44 -8.76 -15.37
C ILE A 32 -0.22 -8.42 -16.72
N GLY A 33 0.53 -7.77 -17.60
CA GLY A 33 0.07 -7.43 -18.95
C GLY A 33 -0.72 -6.12 -19.06
N SER A 34 -0.92 -5.40 -17.94
CA SER A 34 -1.50 -4.05 -17.96
C SER A 34 -0.40 -2.98 -17.97
N GLU A 35 -0.50 -2.02 -18.88
CA GLU A 35 0.49 -0.95 -19.03
C GLU A 35 0.02 0.36 -18.40
N ASP A 36 -1.26 0.69 -18.52
CA ASP A 36 -1.86 1.97 -18.13
C ASP A 36 -3.06 1.85 -17.17
N VAL A 37 -3.49 0.63 -16.81
CA VAL A 37 -4.59 0.40 -15.86
C VAL A 37 -4.13 -0.39 -14.65
N TYR A 38 -4.11 0.26 -13.49
CA TYR A 38 -3.76 -0.36 -12.21
C TYR A 38 -4.99 -0.94 -11.50
N CYS A 39 -4.90 -2.21 -11.14
CA CYS A 39 -5.97 -3.05 -10.65
C CYS A 39 -5.73 -3.47 -9.19
N VAL A 40 -6.74 -3.34 -8.33
CA VAL A 40 -6.73 -3.88 -6.97
C VAL A 40 -8.12 -4.40 -6.63
N GLY A 41 -8.30 -5.73 -6.67
CA GLY A 41 -9.63 -6.33 -6.49
C GLY A 41 -10.62 -5.80 -7.54
N THR A 42 -11.70 -5.17 -7.10
CA THR A 42 -12.73 -4.58 -7.99
C THR A 42 -12.45 -3.12 -8.36
N TYR A 43 -11.32 -2.56 -7.94
CA TYR A 43 -10.95 -1.17 -8.21
C TYR A 43 -9.95 -1.08 -9.37
N HIS A 44 -10.17 -0.09 -10.25
CA HIS A 44 -9.41 0.10 -11.49
C HIS A 44 -9.01 1.57 -11.66
N CYS A 45 -7.73 1.85 -11.86
CA CYS A 45 -7.19 3.21 -11.93
C CYS A 45 -6.33 3.41 -13.19
N THR A 46 -6.65 4.40 -14.02
CA THR A 46 -5.76 4.78 -15.14
C THR A 46 -4.52 5.49 -14.61
N VAL A 47 -3.34 5.01 -14.96
CA VAL A 47 -2.03 5.54 -14.53
C VAL A 47 -1.11 5.68 -15.74
N ASN A 48 -0.09 6.54 -15.63
CA ASN A 48 0.85 6.76 -16.73
C ASN A 48 1.71 5.52 -17.04
N SER A 49 2.00 4.71 -16.02
CA SER A 49 2.69 3.44 -16.17
C SER A 49 2.50 2.60 -14.91
N VAL A 50 1.92 1.41 -15.08
CA VAL A 50 1.77 0.42 -14.00
C VAL A 50 3.14 0.01 -13.43
N THR A 51 4.14 -0.18 -14.30
CA THR A 51 5.51 -0.50 -13.91
C THR A 51 6.11 0.56 -12.99
N LEU A 52 5.92 1.85 -13.32
CA LEU A 52 6.41 2.95 -12.50
C LEU A 52 5.75 2.97 -11.11
N VAL A 53 4.46 2.68 -11.03
CA VAL A 53 3.74 2.55 -9.75
C VAL A 53 4.36 1.47 -8.89
N PHE A 54 4.67 0.29 -9.45
CA PHE A 54 5.31 -0.80 -8.70
C PHE A 54 6.73 -0.45 -8.24
N ILE A 55 7.53 0.23 -9.07
CA ILE A 55 8.88 0.66 -8.68
C ILE A 55 8.81 1.61 -7.47
N ILE A 56 7.92 2.59 -7.50
CA ILE A 56 7.72 3.52 -6.38
C ILE A 56 7.28 2.76 -5.12
N LYS A 57 6.39 1.77 -5.25
CA LYS A 57 5.97 0.92 -4.13
C LYS A 57 7.14 0.14 -3.52
N VAL A 58 8.05 -0.41 -4.32
CA VAL A 58 9.26 -1.10 -3.81
C VAL A 58 10.12 -0.12 -3.02
N ILE A 59 10.39 1.06 -3.58
CA ILE A 59 11.21 2.09 -2.91
C ILE A 59 10.56 2.49 -1.59
N TYR A 60 9.25 2.68 -1.60
CA TYR A 60 8.47 3.00 -0.40
C TYR A 60 8.61 1.92 0.67
N ILE A 61 8.40 0.64 0.33
CA ILE A 61 8.51 -0.48 1.27
C ILE A 61 9.92 -0.55 1.87
N LEU A 62 10.97 -0.42 1.04
CA LEU A 62 12.36 -0.46 1.53
C LEU A 62 12.68 0.74 2.43
N PHE A 63 12.24 1.94 2.05
CA PHE A 63 12.41 3.15 2.85
C PHE A 63 11.76 3.02 4.23
N TRP A 64 10.51 2.56 4.30
CA TRP A 64 9.80 2.37 5.58
C TRP A 64 10.39 1.25 6.42
N THR A 65 10.80 0.14 5.80
CA THR A 65 11.47 -0.95 6.51
C THR A 65 12.77 -0.46 7.17
N TRP A 66 13.57 0.31 6.44
CA TRP A 66 14.79 0.93 6.96
C TRP A 66 14.49 1.93 8.09
N LEU A 67 13.51 2.80 7.91
CA LEU A 67 13.11 3.80 8.91
C LEU A 67 12.65 3.12 10.22
N LEU A 68 11.79 2.11 10.12
CA LEU A 68 11.31 1.34 11.28
C LEU A 68 12.47 0.61 11.98
N ASN A 69 13.43 0.07 11.23
CA ASN A 69 14.58 -0.61 11.82
C ASN A 69 15.49 0.36 12.60
N ILE A 70 15.68 1.59 12.12
CA ILE A 70 16.45 2.62 12.85
C ILE A 70 15.74 3.03 14.14
N ILE A 71 14.44 3.33 14.08
CA ILE A 71 13.65 3.75 15.25
C ILE A 71 13.64 2.66 16.33
N CYS A 72 13.52 1.40 15.92
CA CYS A 72 13.61 0.30 16.85
C CYS A 72 15.00 0.21 17.49
N LYS A 73 16.08 0.29 16.68
CA LYS A 73 17.46 0.22 17.18
C LYS A 73 17.86 1.40 18.06
N SER A 74 17.17 2.54 17.97
CA SER A 74 17.35 3.67 18.87
C SER A 74 16.67 3.49 20.24
N GLY A 75 16.13 2.31 20.54
CA GLY A 75 15.48 1.99 21.81
C GLY A 75 14.00 2.36 21.88
N ALA A 76 13.39 2.78 20.77
CA ALA A 76 11.99 3.18 20.70
C ALA A 76 11.11 2.09 20.06
N GLU A 77 11.25 0.84 20.53
CA GLU A 77 10.53 -0.31 19.97
C GLU A 77 9.00 -0.12 20.00
N GLY A 78 8.45 0.48 21.06
CA GLY A 78 7.02 0.76 21.17
C GLY A 78 6.49 1.69 20.07
N ILE A 79 7.28 2.67 19.64
CA ILE A 79 6.91 3.58 18.55
C ILE A 79 6.91 2.83 17.21
N SER A 80 7.87 1.92 16.99
CA SER A 80 7.89 1.09 15.79
C SER A 80 6.65 0.19 15.67
N TRP A 81 6.21 -0.41 16.77
CA TRP A 81 4.97 -1.19 16.80
C TRP A 81 3.72 -0.34 16.55
N PHE A 82 3.66 0.84 17.17
CA PHE A 82 2.56 1.78 16.93
C PHE A 82 2.47 2.18 15.46
N LEU A 83 3.58 2.52 14.81
CA LEU A 83 3.62 2.90 13.40
C LEU A 83 3.19 1.77 12.46
N VAL A 84 3.52 0.51 12.77
CA VAL A 84 3.08 -0.65 11.98
C VAL A 84 1.58 -0.89 12.13
N LEU A 85 1.01 -0.70 13.32
CA LEU A 85 -0.41 -0.93 13.60
C LEU A 85 -1.32 0.23 13.20
N PHE A 86 -0.80 1.46 13.19
CA PHE A 86 -1.51 2.68 12.84
C PHE A 86 -2.37 2.60 11.57
N PRO A 87 -1.85 2.14 10.40
CA PRO A 87 -2.66 2.04 9.18
C PRO A 87 -3.81 1.04 9.30
N PHE A 88 -3.68 -0.04 10.08
CA PHE A 88 -4.76 -1.00 10.29
C PHE A 88 -5.86 -0.41 11.15
N VAL A 89 -5.51 0.31 12.21
CA VAL A 89 -6.48 1.01 13.06
C VAL A 89 -7.23 2.08 12.24
N LEU A 90 -6.51 2.88 11.45
CA LEU A 90 -7.13 3.86 10.56
C LEU A 90 -8.05 3.21 9.52
N PHE A 91 -7.66 2.07 8.94
CA PHE A 91 -8.49 1.36 7.98
C PHE A 91 -9.84 0.93 8.56
N PHE A 92 -9.85 0.41 9.80
CA PHE A 92 -11.11 0.10 10.49
C PHE A 92 -11.96 1.34 10.75
N ILE A 93 -11.33 2.47 11.13
CA ILE A 93 -12.05 3.73 11.33
C ILE A 93 -12.70 4.21 10.02
N PHE A 94 -11.97 4.18 8.89
CA PHE A 94 -12.54 4.57 7.59
C PHE A 94 -13.68 3.67 7.14
N ILE A 95 -13.58 2.36 7.35
CA ILE A 95 -14.70 1.44 7.06
C ILE A 95 -15.91 1.79 7.89
N LEU A 96 -15.74 2.04 9.19
CA LEU A 96 -16.85 2.42 10.06
C LEU A 96 -17.52 3.70 9.55
N VAL A 97 -16.74 4.74 9.26
CA VAL A 97 -17.26 6.00 8.71
C VAL A 97 -18.04 5.74 7.42
N PHE A 98 -17.47 5.00 6.47
CA PHE A 98 -18.13 4.67 5.20
C PHE A 98 -19.44 3.91 5.39
N LEU A 99 -19.51 2.97 6.35
CA LEU A 99 -20.74 2.22 6.66
C LEU A 99 -21.81 3.09 7.36
N PHE A 100 -21.42 4.13 8.10
CA PHE A 100 -22.36 5.03 8.75
C PHE A 100 -22.87 6.14 7.82
N ASP A 101 -22.14 6.43 6.74
CA ASP A 101 -22.45 7.51 5.80
C ASP A 101 -23.31 7.04 4.58
N ASP A 102 -24.03 5.91 4.68
CA ASP A 102 -24.94 5.32 3.66
C ASP A 102 -26.12 6.22 3.16
N PHE A 103 -26.06 7.55 3.34
CA PHE A 103 -26.94 8.52 2.70
C PHE A 103 -26.20 9.28 1.59
N SER A 104 -26.30 8.77 0.36
CA SER A 104 -26.11 9.52 -0.90
C SER A 104 -24.69 9.55 -1.51
N TYR A 105 -24.31 8.46 -2.19
CA TYR A 105 -23.31 8.54 -3.25
C TYR A 105 -23.77 7.78 -4.50
N GLU A 106 -24.13 8.54 -5.54
CA GLU A 106 -24.12 8.04 -6.92
C GLU A 106 -22.74 7.45 -7.21
N GLY A 107 -22.73 6.21 -7.73
CA GLY A 107 -21.55 5.42 -8.04
C GLY A 107 -20.49 6.15 -8.88
N LYS A 108 -19.56 6.80 -8.20
CA LYS A 108 -18.27 7.21 -8.73
C LYS A 108 -17.18 6.49 -7.95
N SER A 109 -16.60 5.47 -8.57
CA SER A 109 -15.43 4.79 -8.03
C SER A 109 -14.23 5.74 -8.14
N TYR A 110 -13.84 6.36 -7.02
CA TYR A 110 -12.67 7.23 -6.97
C TYR A 110 -11.39 6.39 -6.79
N CYS A 111 -10.47 6.46 -7.75
CA CYS A 111 -9.12 5.94 -7.60
C CYS A 111 -8.24 6.98 -6.90
N GLY A 112 -8.40 7.11 -5.59
CA GLY A 112 -7.79 8.17 -4.80
C GLY A 112 -8.43 9.55 -5.03
N TRP A 113 -7.77 10.62 -4.55
CA TRP A 113 -8.27 12.01 -4.55
C TRP A 113 -8.30 12.71 -5.92
N LEU A 114 -8.16 11.98 -7.03
CA LEU A 114 -8.12 12.55 -8.37
C LEU A 114 -9.40 12.21 -9.15
N PRO A 115 -10.14 13.21 -9.65
CA PRO A 115 -11.23 13.00 -10.59
C PRO A 115 -10.63 12.64 -11.96
N MET A 116 -10.55 11.36 -12.29
CA MET A 116 -10.22 10.91 -13.65
C MET A 116 -11.42 10.17 -14.25
N SER A 117 -11.64 10.40 -15.54
CA SER A 117 -12.76 9.88 -16.33
C SER A 117 -12.87 8.36 -16.29
N VAL A 118 -14.08 7.88 -16.02
CA VAL A 118 -14.47 6.47 -16.07
C VAL A 118 -14.39 6.02 -17.54
N ARG A 119 -13.29 5.40 -17.97
CA ARG A 119 -13.24 4.70 -19.27
C ARG A 119 -13.98 3.36 -19.12
N PRO A 120 -14.85 3.00 -20.08
CA PRO A 120 -15.61 1.75 -20.01
C PRO A 120 -14.66 0.56 -20.14
N TYR A 121 -14.77 -0.37 -19.18
CA TYR A 121 -14.24 -1.74 -19.16
C TYR A 121 -13.14 -2.08 -20.17
N VAL A 122 -11.88 -1.84 -19.76
CA VAL A 122 -10.77 -2.69 -20.13
C VAL A 122 -10.48 -3.51 -18.88
N GLY A 123 -10.82 -4.80 -18.92
CA GLY A 123 -10.68 -5.69 -17.77
C GLY A 123 -9.26 -5.69 -17.24
N CYS A 124 -9.14 -5.82 -15.92
CA CYS A 124 -8.08 -6.63 -15.35
C CYS A 124 -8.52 -8.10 -15.53
#